data_AF-A0AAN6Q3W7-F1
#
_entry.id   AF-A0AAN6Q3W7-F1
#
_cell.length_a   1.000
_cell.length_b   1.000
_cell.length_c   1.000
_cell.angle_alpha   90.00
_cell.angle_beta   90.00
_cell.angle_gamma   90.00
#
_symmetry.space_group_name_H-M   'P 1'
#
loop_
_entity.id
_entity.type
_entity.pdbx_description
1 polymer ?
#
loop_
_entity_poly.entity_id
_entity_poly.type
_entity_poly.pdbx_seq_one_letter_code
_entity_poly.pdbx_strand_id
1 'polypeptide(L)'
;MPPYFDSTHLRSAITARALPALEMLAENPNRLERSLDHRFERDDPPPYMSSSESEEEEALRHPVLMHSRKTALEKFRDLLNQPFTEFERGVVLSDLRQADRPGYRFRSEARLESERLNTFFFSQPHGSRTRASLEGEKGKQRTAVIARRNIRKRWQRLGVWNPEWGIPNRVNSQDKDYIEDWKWNWESEADPPPPQPRPPVARAMQLRENLSVGEHVAPPPRSHLQDDASAAEAESFIISRPWFMFKVELADFEYRESRIPWQQRGRVDSEEEHPVIQWWKERGDWEEDWYVPGDRGRPVVGWKWRHESPSPGPEDLSPLITDEMDFTPSEVDALEAIPPPSPPPDP
;
A
#
# COMPACT_ATOMS: atom_id res chain seq x y z
N MET A 1 19.77 -3.01 27.16
CA MET A 1 19.11 -3.93 26.20
C MET A 1 20.18 -4.78 25.54
N PRO A 2 20.07 -6.12 25.56
CA PRO A 2 20.98 -6.95 24.79
C PRO A 2 20.72 -6.72 23.29
N PRO A 3 21.76 -6.68 22.45
CA PRO A 3 21.61 -6.42 21.03
C PRO A 3 20.84 -7.57 20.37
N TYR A 4 19.88 -7.22 19.51
CA TYR A 4 19.18 -8.15 18.63
C TYR A 4 20.20 -9.08 17.96
N PHE A 5 19.94 -10.39 17.97
CA PHE A 5 20.80 -11.39 17.36
C PHE A 5 20.98 -11.08 15.86
N ASP A 6 22.15 -10.56 15.49
CA ASP A 6 22.55 -10.43 14.10
C ASP A 6 22.50 -11.81 13.42
N SER A 7 22.10 -11.83 12.15
CA SER A 7 22.08 -13.01 11.27
C SER A 7 23.38 -13.82 11.31
N THR A 8 24.50 -13.15 11.56
CA THR A 8 25.83 -13.74 11.75
C THR A 8 25.93 -14.53 13.05
N HIS A 9 25.41 -13.98 14.16
CA HIS A 9 25.32 -14.67 15.45
C HIS A 9 24.38 -15.86 15.41
N LEU A 10 23.24 -15.74 14.72
CA LEU A 10 22.31 -16.87 14.51
C LEU A 10 22.97 -18.00 13.73
N ARG A 11 23.66 -17.68 12.62
CA ARG A 11 24.41 -18.68 11.84
C ARG A 11 25.51 -19.32 12.67
N SER A 12 26.26 -18.53 13.43
CA SER A 12 27.32 -19.03 14.31
C SER A 12 26.77 -19.93 15.41
N ALA A 13 25.63 -19.59 16.02
CA ALA A 13 25.01 -20.43 17.03
C ALA A 13 24.52 -21.77 16.45
N ILE A 14 23.95 -21.75 15.24
CA ILE A 14 23.52 -22.97 14.53
C ILE A 14 24.72 -23.86 14.21
N THR A 15 25.80 -23.30 13.65
CA THR A 15 26.98 -24.09 13.26
C THR A 15 27.81 -24.56 14.45
N ALA A 16 28.01 -23.72 15.47
CA ALA A 16 28.89 -24.04 16.58
C ALA A 16 28.23 -24.86 17.69
N ARG A 17 26.89 -24.83 17.81
CA ARG A 17 26.18 -25.49 18.92
C ARG A 17 25.13 -26.49 18.45
N ALA A 18 24.26 -26.10 17.52
CA ALA A 18 23.13 -26.96 17.14
C ALA A 18 23.58 -28.16 16.30
N LEU A 19 24.43 -27.95 15.28
CA LEU A 19 24.88 -29.04 14.42
C LEU A 19 25.70 -30.12 15.17
N PRO A 20 26.72 -29.77 15.99
CA PRO A 20 27.48 -30.78 16.74
C PRO A 20 26.62 -31.52 17.78
N ALA A 21 25.63 -30.85 18.38
CA ALA A 21 24.71 -31.50 19.30
C ALA A 21 23.80 -32.50 18.60
N LEU A 22 23.34 -32.19 17.37
CA LEU A 22 22.55 -33.11 16.55
C LEU A 22 23.39 -34.29 16.04
N GLU A 23 24.64 -34.07 15.65
CA GLU A 23 25.57 -35.13 15.26
C GLU A 23 25.86 -36.07 16.45
N MET A 24 26.13 -35.54 17.64
CA MET A 24 26.32 -36.36 18.85
C MET A 24 25.09 -37.20 19.22
N LEU A 25 23.88 -36.70 18.94
CA LEU A 25 22.63 -37.43 19.16
C LEU A 25 22.40 -38.50 18.10
N ALA A 26 22.77 -38.23 16.84
CA ALA A 26 22.71 -39.19 15.75
C ALA A 26 23.71 -40.36 15.93
N GLU A 27 24.89 -40.08 16.48
CA GLU A 27 25.93 -41.08 16.73
C GLU A 27 25.65 -41.98 17.94
N ASN A 28 24.74 -41.60 18.83
CA ASN A 28 24.42 -42.35 20.06
C ASN A 28 22.90 -42.43 20.31
N PRO A 29 22.19 -43.38 19.67
CA PRO A 29 20.73 -43.51 19.82
C PRO A 29 20.27 -43.76 21.27
N ASN A 30 21.09 -44.43 22.08
CA ASN A 30 20.82 -44.66 23.50
C ASN A 30 20.86 -43.36 24.35
N ARG A 31 21.52 -42.30 23.87
CA ARG A 31 21.48 -40.97 24.51
C ARG A 31 20.20 -40.22 24.15
N LEU A 32 19.71 -40.39 22.93
CA LEU A 32 18.44 -39.83 22.47
C LEU A 32 17.28 -40.40 23.31
N GLU A 33 17.21 -41.74 23.45
CA GLU A 33 16.20 -42.40 24.29
C GLU A 33 16.27 -41.92 25.76
N ARG A 34 17.45 -41.91 26.39
CA ARG A 34 17.58 -41.37 27.77
C ARG A 34 17.18 -39.90 27.89
N SER A 35 17.44 -39.09 26.87
CA SER A 35 17.09 -37.67 26.88
C SER A 35 15.59 -37.41 26.67
N LEU A 36 14.90 -38.32 25.96
CA LEU A 36 13.45 -38.32 25.80
C LEU A 36 12.76 -38.83 27.07
N ASP A 37 13.20 -39.98 27.61
CA ASP A 37 12.66 -40.54 28.86
C ASP A 37 12.79 -39.55 30.03
N HIS A 38 13.96 -38.90 30.19
CA HIS A 38 14.16 -37.94 31.29
C HIS A 38 13.41 -36.60 31.13
N ARG A 39 12.97 -36.23 29.91
CA ARG A 39 12.20 -35.00 29.69
C ARG A 39 10.70 -35.20 29.76
N PHE A 40 10.20 -36.36 29.36
CA PHE A 40 8.77 -36.61 29.20
C PHE A 40 8.17 -37.59 30.23
N GLU A 41 8.99 -38.40 30.91
CA GLU A 41 8.52 -39.33 31.96
C GLU A 41 8.84 -38.89 33.40
N ARG A 42 9.32 -37.64 33.60
CA ARG A 42 9.35 -37.07 34.95
C ARG A 42 7.92 -36.73 35.37
N ASP A 43 7.39 -37.53 36.28
CA ASP A 43 6.03 -37.43 36.86
C ASP A 43 5.75 -36.12 37.64
N ASP A 44 6.70 -35.20 37.76
CA ASP A 44 6.43 -33.86 38.26
C ASP A 44 7.20 -32.80 37.46
N PRO A 45 6.51 -31.82 36.84
CA PRO A 45 7.18 -30.67 36.27
C PRO A 45 8.00 -29.96 37.35
N PRO A 46 9.16 -29.36 37.03
CA PRO A 46 9.89 -28.55 38.00
C PRO A 46 8.94 -27.54 38.63
N PRO A 47 9.02 -27.28 39.94
CA PRO A 47 8.14 -26.34 40.61
C PRO A 47 8.22 -25.02 39.86
N TYR A 48 7.08 -24.60 39.31
CA TYR A 48 6.95 -23.33 38.62
C TYR A 48 7.34 -22.26 39.64
N MET A 49 8.56 -21.74 39.55
CA MET A 49 8.91 -20.52 40.26
C MET A 49 8.09 -19.44 39.57
N SER A 50 6.90 -19.20 40.11
CA SER A 50 6.07 -18.05 39.79
C SER A 50 6.93 -16.83 40.09
N SER A 51 7.59 -16.32 39.04
CA SER A 51 8.13 -14.97 39.05
C SER A 51 6.90 -14.09 39.24
N SER A 52 6.70 -13.61 40.47
CA SER A 52 5.51 -12.84 40.86
C SER A 52 5.49 -11.44 40.25
N GLU A 53 6.51 -11.09 39.47
CA GLU A 53 6.46 -10.01 38.49
C GLU A 53 6.23 -10.68 37.14
N SER A 54 4.98 -10.69 36.68
CA SER A 54 4.69 -11.14 35.33
C SER A 54 5.42 -10.19 34.38
N GLU A 55 6.11 -10.74 33.37
CA GLU A 55 6.66 -9.93 32.26
C GLU A 55 5.58 -9.04 31.63
N GLU A 56 4.32 -9.41 31.80
CA GLU A 56 3.12 -8.64 31.46
C GLU A 56 2.97 -7.34 32.28
N GLU A 57 3.24 -7.37 33.59
CA GLU A 57 3.17 -6.19 34.47
C GLU A 57 4.36 -5.23 34.25
N GLU A 58 5.55 -5.78 33.97
CA GLU A 58 6.72 -4.98 33.58
C GLU A 58 6.56 -4.38 32.17
N ALA A 59 5.94 -5.13 31.24
CA ALA A 59 5.56 -4.62 29.93
C ALA A 59 4.55 -3.47 30.04
N LEU A 60 3.53 -3.61 30.91
CA LEU A 60 2.54 -2.55 31.20
C LEU A 60 3.15 -1.29 31.82
N ARG A 61 4.31 -1.39 32.49
CA ARG A 61 5.08 -0.26 33.03
C ARG A 61 6.03 0.38 32.03
N HIS A 62 6.12 -0.13 30.79
CA HIS A 62 6.98 0.44 29.77
C HIS A 62 6.51 1.87 29.43
N PRO A 63 7.40 2.89 29.37
CA PRO A 63 7.02 4.30 29.19
C PRO A 63 6.14 4.58 27.96
N VAL A 64 6.26 3.74 26.93
CA VAL A 64 5.46 3.76 25.70
C VAL A 64 3.97 3.49 25.97
N LEU A 65 3.63 2.66 26.96
CA LEU A 65 2.25 2.28 27.26
C LEU A 65 1.55 3.23 28.25
N MET A 66 2.29 4.17 28.84
CA MET A 66 1.77 5.05 29.89
C MET A 66 0.98 6.26 29.38
N HIS A 67 1.12 6.63 28.09
CA HIS A 67 0.48 7.83 27.53
C HIS A 67 -0.06 7.55 26.12
N SER A 68 -1.19 8.16 25.77
CA SER A 68 -1.76 8.06 24.42
C SER A 68 -0.89 8.80 23.40
N ARG A 69 -0.93 8.36 22.14
CA ARG A 69 -0.25 9.03 21.03
C ARG A 69 -0.67 10.50 20.92
N LYS A 70 -1.96 10.79 21.03
CA LYS A 70 -2.48 12.17 21.05
C LYS A 70 -1.78 13.06 22.08
N THR A 71 -1.64 12.60 23.33
CA THR A 71 -0.94 13.37 24.37
C THR A 71 0.53 13.57 24.04
N ALA A 72 1.19 12.58 23.42
CA ALA A 72 2.56 12.74 22.93
C ALA A 72 2.66 13.81 21.83
N LEU A 73 1.77 13.76 20.82
CA LEU A 73 1.75 14.74 19.73
C LEU A 73 1.51 16.17 20.25
N GLU A 74 0.62 16.35 21.23
CA GLU A 74 0.39 17.63 21.90
C GLU A 74 1.63 18.10 22.67
N LYS A 75 2.28 17.21 23.43
CA LYS A 75 3.49 17.52 24.20
C LYS A 75 4.67 17.93 23.32
N PHE A 76 4.83 17.29 22.16
CA PHE A 76 5.94 17.54 21.24
C PHE A 76 5.56 18.45 20.07
N ARG A 77 4.48 19.23 20.18
CA ARG A 77 3.97 20.07 19.10
C ARG A 77 5.03 21.04 18.55
N ASP A 78 5.83 21.64 19.42
CA ASP A 78 6.92 22.55 19.01
C ASP A 78 7.97 21.84 18.15
N LEU A 79 8.30 20.58 18.46
CA LEU A 79 9.22 19.75 17.69
C LEU A 79 8.62 19.35 16.34
N LEU A 80 7.33 19.03 16.31
CA LEU A 80 6.60 18.71 15.08
C LEU A 80 6.53 19.91 14.14
N ASN A 81 6.42 21.12 14.68
CA ASN A 81 6.29 22.37 13.91
C ASN A 81 7.61 22.91 13.35
N GLN A 82 8.77 22.40 13.79
CA GLN A 82 10.04 22.84 13.22
C GLN A 82 10.10 22.54 11.71
N PRO A 83 10.68 23.43 10.88
CA PRO A 83 10.86 23.17 9.46
C PRO A 83 11.76 21.95 9.25
N PHE A 84 11.71 21.35 8.05
CA PHE A 84 12.61 20.26 7.72
C PHE A 84 14.06 20.75 7.58
N THR A 85 14.98 19.98 8.16
CA THR A 85 16.39 20.04 7.81
C THR A 85 16.61 19.56 6.37
N GLU A 86 17.74 19.92 5.76
CA GLU A 86 18.09 19.45 4.40
C GLU A 86 18.18 17.92 4.33
N PHE A 87 18.68 17.28 5.39
CA PHE A 87 18.72 15.82 5.48
C PHE A 87 17.30 15.23 5.49
N GLU A 88 16.42 15.68 6.38
CA GLU A 88 15.04 15.20 6.46
C GLU A 88 14.30 15.38 5.13
N ARG A 89 14.51 16.52 4.46
CA ARG A 89 13.99 16.77 3.11
C ARG A 89 14.47 15.71 2.12
N GLY A 90 15.77 15.41 2.11
CA GLY A 90 16.34 14.35 1.28
C GLY A 90 15.68 13.00 1.52
N VAL A 91 15.40 12.64 2.78
CA VAL A 91 14.73 11.37 3.09
C VAL A 91 13.25 11.36 2.68
N VAL A 92 12.49 12.43 2.96
CA VAL A 92 11.08 12.55 2.53
C VAL A 92 10.97 12.48 1.00
N LEU A 93 11.86 13.16 0.28
CA LEU A 93 11.91 13.09 -1.19
C LEU A 93 12.22 11.68 -1.70
N SER A 94 13.11 10.96 -1.02
CA SER A 94 13.42 9.56 -1.34
C SER A 94 12.21 8.65 -1.10
N ASP A 95 11.46 8.84 -0.03
CA ASP A 95 10.28 8.03 0.29
C ASP A 95 9.14 8.29 -0.71
N LEU A 96 8.95 9.56 -1.08
CA LEU A 96 7.97 9.97 -2.07
C LEU A 96 8.42 9.72 -3.53
N ARG A 97 9.60 9.14 -3.76
CA ARG A 97 10.15 8.89 -5.12
C ARG A 97 9.26 8.01 -6.00
N GLN A 98 8.23 7.35 -5.47
CA GLN A 98 7.31 6.53 -6.26
C GLN A 98 5.89 7.09 -6.23
N ALA A 99 5.65 8.18 -5.48
CA ALA A 99 4.33 8.73 -5.30
C ALA A 99 3.73 9.18 -6.63
N ASP A 100 4.51 9.88 -7.46
CA ASP A 100 4.11 10.37 -8.77
C ASP A 100 4.08 9.31 -9.87
N ARG A 101 4.56 8.08 -9.65
CA ARG A 101 4.65 7.09 -10.74
C ARG A 101 3.28 6.53 -11.13
N PRO A 102 2.99 6.41 -12.44
CA PRO A 102 1.72 5.87 -12.91
C PRO A 102 1.52 4.43 -12.47
N GLY A 103 2.55 3.58 -12.51
CA GLY A 103 2.43 2.18 -12.09
C GLY A 103 2.05 2.02 -10.61
N TYR A 104 2.60 2.87 -9.73
CA TYR A 104 2.26 2.85 -8.31
C TYR A 104 0.80 3.28 -8.09
N ARG A 105 0.34 4.32 -8.80
CA ARG A 105 -1.05 4.76 -8.76
C ARG A 105 -2.00 3.70 -9.33
N PHE A 106 -1.65 3.10 -10.47
CA PHE A 106 -2.42 2.04 -11.12
C PHE A 106 -2.60 0.86 -10.17
N ARG A 107 -1.53 0.42 -9.48
CA ARG A 107 -1.61 -0.68 -8.51
C ARG A 107 -2.64 -0.44 -7.40
N SER A 108 -2.66 0.77 -6.83
CA SER A 108 -3.65 1.12 -5.80
C SER A 108 -5.08 1.07 -6.33
N GLU A 109 -5.32 1.55 -7.54
CA GLU A 109 -6.65 1.50 -8.16
C GLU A 109 -7.04 0.11 -8.66
N ALA A 110 -6.10 -0.68 -9.17
CA ALA A 110 -6.35 -2.05 -9.60
C ALA A 110 -6.81 -2.90 -8.42
N ARG A 111 -6.26 -2.65 -7.24
CA ARG A 111 -6.74 -3.27 -6.01
C ARG A 111 -8.18 -2.89 -5.68
N LEU A 112 -8.50 -1.59 -5.63
CA LEU A 112 -9.86 -1.09 -5.42
C LEU A 112 -10.86 -1.70 -6.40
N GLU A 113 -10.52 -1.67 -7.68
CA GLU A 113 -11.39 -2.17 -8.73
C GLU A 113 -11.57 -3.68 -8.62
N SER A 114 -10.52 -4.41 -8.23
CA SER A 114 -10.61 -5.86 -7.97
C SER A 114 -11.52 -6.18 -6.79
N GLU A 115 -11.48 -5.42 -5.71
CA GLU A 115 -12.36 -5.61 -4.55
C GLU A 115 -13.81 -5.28 -4.88
N ARG A 116 -14.03 -4.23 -5.68
CA ARG A 116 -15.33 -3.89 -6.23
C ARG A 116 -15.87 -5.00 -7.13
N LEU A 117 -15.04 -5.55 -8.01
CA LEU A 117 -15.39 -6.69 -8.86
C LEU A 117 -15.66 -7.96 -8.05
N ASN A 118 -14.90 -8.19 -6.97
CA ASN A 118 -15.15 -9.31 -6.05
C ASN A 118 -16.49 -9.13 -5.32
N THR A 119 -16.80 -7.93 -4.85
CA THR A 119 -18.09 -7.63 -4.21
C THR A 119 -19.25 -7.85 -5.17
N PHE A 120 -19.09 -7.38 -6.42
CA PHE A 120 -20.03 -7.65 -7.50
C PHE A 120 -20.16 -9.14 -7.83
N PHE A 121 -19.05 -9.87 -7.86
CA PHE A 121 -19.02 -11.32 -8.05
C PHE A 121 -19.80 -12.07 -6.96
N PHE A 122 -19.60 -11.70 -5.69
CA PHE A 122 -20.29 -12.33 -4.57
C PHE A 122 -21.78 -11.99 -4.51
N SER A 123 -22.19 -10.85 -5.07
CA SER A 123 -23.62 -10.52 -5.20
C SER A 123 -24.32 -11.26 -6.34
N GLN A 124 -23.57 -11.88 -7.27
CA GLN A 124 -24.17 -12.65 -8.35
C GLN A 124 -24.77 -13.99 -7.86
N PRO A 125 -25.92 -14.41 -8.41
CA PRO A 125 -26.50 -15.71 -8.11
C PRO A 125 -25.51 -16.86 -8.35
N HIS A 126 -25.56 -17.87 -7.49
CA HIS A 126 -24.82 -19.12 -7.69
C HIS A 126 -25.19 -19.75 -9.03
N GLY A 127 -24.18 -20.24 -9.77
CA GLY A 127 -24.38 -20.85 -11.09
C GLY A 127 -24.62 -19.86 -12.24
N SER A 128 -24.64 -18.54 -11.98
CA SER A 128 -24.67 -17.55 -13.06
C SER A 128 -23.40 -17.66 -13.92
N ARG A 129 -23.54 -17.45 -15.24
CA ARG A 129 -22.41 -17.47 -16.18
C ARG A 129 -21.31 -16.47 -15.78
N THR A 130 -21.70 -15.29 -15.32
CA THR A 130 -20.78 -14.24 -14.83
C THR A 130 -20.00 -14.69 -13.60
N ARG A 131 -20.63 -15.41 -12.67
CA ARG A 131 -19.92 -15.97 -11.52
C ARG A 131 -18.95 -17.07 -11.98
N ALA A 132 -19.41 -18.00 -12.80
CA ALA A 132 -18.55 -19.09 -13.30
C ALA A 132 -17.32 -18.58 -14.08
N SER A 133 -17.44 -17.48 -14.84
CA SER A 133 -16.33 -16.92 -15.62
C SER A 133 -15.27 -16.24 -14.75
N LEU A 134 -15.66 -15.68 -13.60
CA LEU A 134 -14.80 -14.95 -12.66
C LEU A 134 -14.29 -15.81 -11.49
N GLU A 135 -14.61 -17.10 -11.47
CA GLU A 135 -14.19 -18.02 -10.42
C GLU A 135 -12.79 -18.63 -10.66
N GLY A 136 -12.08 -18.92 -9.56
CA GLY A 136 -10.77 -19.57 -9.58
C GLY A 136 -9.65 -18.71 -10.16
N GLU A 137 -8.53 -19.35 -10.51
CA GLU A 137 -7.33 -18.63 -10.97
C GLU A 137 -7.52 -17.94 -12.32
N LYS A 138 -8.21 -18.61 -13.26
CA LYS A 138 -8.61 -18.02 -14.55
C LYS A 138 -9.54 -16.82 -14.34
N GLY A 139 -10.44 -16.92 -13.36
CA GLY A 139 -11.31 -15.82 -12.95
C GLY A 139 -10.55 -14.60 -12.48
N LYS A 140 -9.53 -14.77 -11.63
CA LYS A 140 -8.65 -13.67 -11.20
C LYS A 140 -7.96 -12.98 -12.36
N GLN A 141 -7.49 -13.73 -13.37
CA GLN A 141 -6.89 -13.15 -14.57
C GLN A 141 -7.90 -12.32 -15.36
N ARG A 142 -9.14 -12.80 -15.52
CA ARG A 142 -10.22 -12.01 -16.15
C ARG A 142 -10.54 -10.75 -15.36
N THR A 143 -10.66 -10.86 -14.03
CA THR A 143 -10.86 -9.72 -13.13
C THR A 143 -9.77 -8.68 -13.31
N ALA A 144 -8.51 -9.08 -13.45
CA ALA A 144 -7.40 -8.15 -13.68
C ALA A 144 -7.53 -7.40 -15.03
N VAL A 145 -7.94 -8.07 -16.11
CA VAL A 145 -8.17 -7.43 -17.41
C VAL A 145 -9.34 -6.45 -17.34
N ILE A 146 -10.45 -6.85 -16.70
CA ILE A 146 -11.63 -5.99 -16.50
C ILE A 146 -11.27 -4.76 -15.65
N ALA A 147 -10.53 -4.96 -14.57
CA ALA A 147 -10.07 -3.88 -13.69
C ALA A 147 -9.20 -2.88 -14.47
N ARG A 148 -8.22 -3.37 -15.24
CA ARG A 148 -7.38 -2.54 -16.11
C ARG A 148 -8.23 -1.74 -17.10
N ARG A 149 -9.21 -2.38 -17.75
CA ARG A 149 -10.11 -1.71 -18.71
C ARG A 149 -10.90 -0.58 -18.05
N ASN A 150 -11.43 -0.81 -16.83
CA ASN A 150 -12.16 0.22 -16.10
C ASN A 150 -11.27 1.39 -15.69
N ILE A 151 -10.03 1.11 -15.24
CA ILE A 151 -9.03 2.12 -14.92
C ILE A 151 -8.65 2.92 -16.16
N ARG A 152 -8.39 2.25 -17.29
CA ARG A 152 -8.11 2.89 -18.57
C ARG A 152 -9.19 3.90 -18.93
N LYS A 153 -10.47 3.50 -18.90
CA LYS A 153 -11.58 4.41 -19.25
C LYS A 153 -11.62 5.64 -18.34
N ARG A 154 -11.39 5.47 -17.03
CA ARG A 154 -11.30 6.61 -16.10
C ARG A 154 -10.11 7.52 -16.40
N TRP A 155 -8.93 6.95 -16.63
CA TRP A 155 -7.70 7.72 -16.86
C TRP A 155 -7.69 8.39 -18.24
N GLN A 156 -8.35 7.80 -19.24
CA GLN A 156 -8.60 8.43 -20.54
C GLN A 156 -9.50 9.67 -20.38
N ARG A 157 -10.59 9.57 -19.59
CA ARG A 157 -11.44 10.73 -19.26
C ARG A 157 -10.71 11.83 -18.48
N LEU A 158 -9.61 11.51 -17.81
CA LEU A 158 -8.75 12.46 -17.10
C LEU A 158 -7.65 13.06 -17.98
N GLY A 159 -7.40 12.52 -19.18
CA GLY A 159 -6.31 12.92 -20.06
C GLY A 159 -4.93 12.39 -19.64
N VAL A 160 -4.86 11.41 -18.73
CA VAL A 160 -3.58 10.90 -18.18
C VAL A 160 -3.23 9.47 -18.62
N TRP A 161 -4.08 8.87 -19.45
CA TRP A 161 -3.83 7.53 -19.96
C TRP A 161 -2.75 7.54 -21.05
N ASN A 162 -1.74 6.68 -20.90
CA ASN A 162 -0.75 6.46 -21.96
C ASN A 162 -1.13 5.21 -22.78
N PRO A 163 -1.35 5.32 -24.10
CA PRO A 163 -1.69 4.20 -24.96
C PRO A 163 -0.59 3.12 -25.03
N GLU A 164 0.65 3.45 -24.69
CA GLU A 164 1.77 2.50 -24.67
C GLU A 164 1.75 1.54 -23.47
N TRP A 165 0.92 1.79 -22.46
CA TRP A 165 0.83 0.90 -21.29
C TRP A 165 0.09 -0.40 -21.62
N GLY A 166 0.74 -1.52 -21.32
CA GLY A 166 0.23 -2.86 -21.58
C GLY A 166 -0.85 -3.32 -20.59
N ILE A 167 -0.94 -4.64 -20.44
CA ILE A 167 -1.88 -5.33 -19.54
C ILE A 167 -1.06 -6.09 -18.51
N PRO A 168 -0.95 -5.58 -17.27
CA PRO A 168 -0.15 -6.22 -16.23
C PRO A 168 -0.63 -7.64 -15.92
N ASN A 169 0.30 -8.55 -15.65
CA ASN A 169 0.05 -9.92 -15.20
C ASN A 169 -0.76 -10.81 -16.17
N ARG A 170 -0.82 -10.50 -17.47
CA ARG A 170 -1.40 -11.44 -18.45
C ARG A 170 -0.47 -12.63 -18.71
N VAL A 171 -1.04 -13.72 -19.23
CA VAL A 171 -0.32 -14.99 -19.48
C VAL A 171 0.93 -14.80 -20.36
N ASN A 172 0.79 -14.01 -21.43
CA ASN A 172 1.89 -13.71 -22.36
C ASN A 172 2.43 -12.30 -22.08
N SER A 173 3.13 -12.15 -20.94
CA SER A 173 3.68 -10.86 -20.52
C SER A 173 4.61 -10.27 -21.58
N GLN A 174 4.48 -8.98 -21.82
CA GLN A 174 5.33 -8.16 -22.69
C GLN A 174 6.05 -7.10 -21.86
N ASP A 175 7.09 -6.49 -22.42
CA ASP A 175 7.84 -5.42 -21.74
C ASP A 175 6.94 -4.25 -21.31
N LYS A 176 5.91 -3.95 -22.11
CA LYS A 176 4.93 -2.90 -21.81
C LYS A 176 3.99 -3.23 -20.64
N ASP A 177 3.98 -4.47 -20.14
CA ASP A 177 3.12 -4.91 -19.05
C ASP A 177 3.74 -4.66 -17.66
N TYR A 178 5.04 -4.34 -17.60
CA TYR A 178 5.73 -4.02 -16.35
C TYR A 178 5.38 -2.62 -15.85
N ILE A 179 4.49 -2.56 -14.85
CA ILE A 179 4.00 -1.29 -14.28
C ILE A 179 5.11 -0.45 -13.66
N GLU A 180 6.21 -1.06 -13.21
CA GLU A 180 7.37 -0.36 -12.66
C GLU A 180 8.05 0.56 -13.68
N ASP A 181 7.95 0.23 -14.97
CA ASP A 181 8.57 0.92 -16.09
C ASP A 181 7.62 1.90 -16.79
N TRP A 182 6.34 1.94 -16.36
CA TRP A 182 5.36 2.87 -16.89
C TRP A 182 5.76 4.31 -16.58
N LYS A 183 5.71 5.12 -17.63
CA LYS A 183 5.93 6.56 -17.60
C LYS A 183 4.68 7.30 -18.06
N TRP A 184 4.45 8.48 -17.52
CA TRP A 184 3.40 9.35 -18.06
C TRP A 184 3.72 9.70 -19.52
N ASN A 185 2.70 9.99 -20.33
CA ASN A 185 2.89 10.39 -21.72
C ASN A 185 3.77 11.65 -21.83
N TRP A 186 3.60 12.63 -20.94
CA TRP A 186 4.40 13.86 -20.90
C TRP A 186 5.84 13.68 -20.35
N GLU A 187 6.21 12.51 -19.81
CA GLU A 187 7.59 12.23 -19.38
C GLU A 187 8.51 11.80 -20.55
N SER A 188 7.93 11.46 -21.70
CA SER A 188 8.68 10.92 -22.84
C SER A 188 9.33 12.00 -23.72
N GLU A 189 8.92 13.26 -23.56
CA GLU A 189 9.41 14.39 -24.38
C GLU A 189 10.59 15.16 -23.75
N ALA A 190 10.98 14.82 -22.51
CA ALA A 190 12.08 15.51 -21.83
C ALA A 190 13.45 14.97 -22.24
N ASP A 191 14.05 15.57 -23.26
CA ASP A 191 15.49 15.52 -23.53
C ASP A 191 16.27 16.04 -22.31
N PRO A 192 17.45 15.46 -22.03
CA PRO A 192 17.66 14.43 -21.00
C PRO A 192 17.08 14.76 -19.61
N PRO A 193 16.77 13.75 -18.77
CA PRO A 193 16.23 13.95 -17.44
C PRO A 193 17.17 14.84 -16.61
N PRO A 194 16.68 15.93 -15.98
CA PRO A 194 17.51 16.76 -15.14
C PRO A 194 18.14 15.89 -14.03
N PRO A 195 19.42 16.12 -13.67
CA PRO A 195 20.17 15.31 -12.71
C PRO A 195 19.67 15.44 -11.25
N GLN A 196 18.51 16.04 -11.01
CA GLN A 196 17.97 16.43 -9.71
C GLN A 196 16.53 15.90 -9.51
N PRO A 197 16.06 15.75 -8.25
CA PRO A 197 14.85 15.02 -7.90
C PRO A 197 13.62 15.44 -8.70
N ARG A 198 12.76 14.45 -8.97
CA ARG A 198 11.58 14.56 -9.84
C ARG A 198 10.77 15.83 -9.54
N PRO A 199 10.44 16.63 -10.57
CA PRO A 199 9.83 17.94 -10.37
C PRO A 199 8.55 17.94 -9.50
N PRO A 200 7.64 16.96 -9.58
CA PRO A 200 6.38 17.03 -8.83
C PRO A 200 6.55 16.97 -7.31
N VAL A 201 7.33 15.99 -6.84
CA VAL A 201 7.54 15.76 -5.40
C VAL A 201 8.37 16.88 -4.79
N ALA A 202 9.45 17.28 -5.46
CA ALA A 202 10.30 18.37 -5.00
C ALA A 202 9.51 19.68 -4.89
N ARG A 203 8.70 20.00 -5.91
CA ARG A 203 7.83 21.18 -5.92
C ARG A 203 6.76 21.11 -4.83
N ALA A 204 6.13 19.95 -4.65
CA ALA A 204 5.14 19.76 -3.58
C ALA A 204 5.74 19.98 -2.19
N MET A 205 6.96 19.48 -1.95
CA MET A 205 7.67 19.71 -0.69
C MET A 205 8.07 21.17 -0.51
N GLN A 206 8.53 21.84 -1.56
CA GLN A 206 8.87 23.26 -1.53
C GLN A 206 7.66 24.14 -1.17
N LEU A 207 6.49 23.84 -1.72
CA LEU A 207 5.23 24.54 -1.39
C LEU A 207 4.82 24.37 0.07
N ARG A 208 5.38 23.37 0.78
CA ARG A 208 5.05 23.03 2.17
C ARG A 208 6.17 23.36 3.17
N GLU A 209 7.29 23.91 2.72
CA GLU A 209 8.50 24.10 3.55
C GLU A 209 8.25 24.92 4.82
N ASN A 210 7.35 25.89 4.75
CA ASN A 210 7.03 26.80 5.85
C ASN A 210 5.70 26.49 6.54
N LEU A 211 5.11 25.32 6.27
CA LEU A 211 3.85 24.91 6.89
C LEU A 211 4.11 24.21 8.23
N SER A 212 3.29 24.57 9.22
CA SER A 212 3.20 23.88 10.51
C SER A 212 2.53 22.52 10.34
N VAL A 213 2.62 21.67 11.36
CA VAL A 213 1.96 20.37 11.33
C VAL A 213 0.44 20.53 11.21
N GLY A 214 -0.17 19.84 10.25
CA GLY A 214 -1.61 19.94 9.96
C GLY A 214 -2.02 21.16 9.13
N GLU A 215 -1.11 22.09 8.83
CA GLU A 215 -1.39 23.16 7.88
C GLU A 215 -1.43 22.63 6.44
N HIS A 216 -2.30 23.22 5.64
CA HIS A 216 -2.59 22.79 4.29
C HIS A 216 -2.66 23.97 3.33
N VAL A 217 -1.95 23.85 2.22
CA VAL A 217 -2.08 24.71 1.05
C VAL A 217 -2.24 23.79 -0.16
N ALA A 218 -3.49 23.56 -0.58
CA ALA A 218 -3.76 22.85 -1.82
C ALA A 218 -3.40 23.73 -3.02
N PRO A 219 -2.69 23.18 -4.02
CA PRO A 219 -2.72 23.75 -5.35
C PRO A 219 -4.17 23.81 -5.85
N PRO A 220 -4.53 24.85 -6.62
CA PRO A 220 -5.89 24.96 -7.14
C PRO A 220 -6.25 23.73 -7.98
N PRO A 221 -7.44 23.16 -7.78
CA PRO A 221 -7.91 21.97 -8.47
C PRO A 221 -7.97 22.17 -9.98
N ARG A 222 -7.50 21.18 -10.74
CA ARG A 222 -7.62 21.10 -12.22
C ARG A 222 -8.48 19.91 -12.64
N SER A 223 -9.56 20.14 -13.39
CA SER A 223 -10.56 19.09 -13.66
C SER A 223 -10.10 17.98 -14.61
N HIS A 224 -9.27 18.30 -15.59
CA HIS A 224 -8.69 17.37 -16.57
C HIS A 224 -7.41 17.95 -17.18
N LEU A 225 -6.59 17.08 -17.75
CA LEU A 225 -5.44 17.45 -18.56
C LEU A 225 -5.85 17.52 -20.04
N GLN A 226 -5.44 18.57 -20.75
CA GLN A 226 -5.64 18.68 -22.20
C GLN A 226 -4.63 17.81 -22.95
N ASP A 227 -4.99 17.40 -24.17
CA ASP A 227 -4.11 16.59 -25.02
C ASP A 227 -2.82 17.32 -25.42
N ASP A 228 -2.84 18.66 -25.46
CA ASP A 228 -1.72 19.54 -25.78
C ASP A 228 -1.04 20.13 -24.53
N ALA A 229 -1.35 19.61 -23.35
CA ALA A 229 -0.79 20.13 -22.10
C ALA A 229 0.72 19.98 -22.05
N SER A 230 1.40 21.05 -21.65
CA SER A 230 2.84 21.02 -21.39
C SER A 230 3.17 20.11 -20.20
N ALA A 231 4.41 19.61 -20.15
CA ALA A 231 4.89 18.83 -18.99
C ALA A 231 4.67 19.57 -17.66
N ALA A 232 4.89 20.88 -17.60
CA ALA A 232 4.67 21.68 -16.39
C ALA A 232 3.19 21.75 -15.96
N GLU A 233 2.26 21.77 -16.92
CA GLU A 233 0.81 21.73 -16.64
C GLU A 233 0.39 20.35 -16.16
N ALA A 234 0.94 19.30 -16.75
CA ALA A 234 0.69 17.92 -16.33
C ALA A 234 1.24 17.61 -14.95
N GLU A 235 2.44 18.09 -14.63
CA GLU A 235 2.98 18.03 -13.27
C GLU A 235 2.09 18.79 -12.29
N SER A 236 1.67 20.01 -12.64
CA SER A 236 0.74 20.79 -11.81
C SER A 236 -0.58 20.06 -11.60
N PHE A 237 -1.06 19.31 -12.59
CA PHE A 237 -2.26 18.49 -12.48
C PHE A 237 -2.06 17.35 -11.47
N ILE A 238 -0.92 16.63 -11.50
CA ILE A 238 -0.60 15.56 -10.55
C ILE A 238 -0.50 16.09 -9.12
N ILE A 239 0.23 17.19 -8.92
CA ILE A 239 0.40 17.80 -7.59
C ILE A 239 -0.95 18.27 -7.03
N SER A 240 -1.89 18.69 -7.87
CA SER A 240 -3.21 19.13 -7.42
C SER A 240 -4.17 17.98 -7.08
N ARG A 241 -3.81 16.69 -7.27
CA ARG A 241 -4.72 15.57 -7.00
C ARG A 241 -4.72 15.19 -5.51
N PRO A 242 -5.88 14.85 -4.93
CA PRO A 242 -5.97 14.49 -3.52
C PRO A 242 -5.11 13.28 -3.17
N TRP A 243 -5.05 12.25 -4.00
CA TRP A 243 -4.23 11.07 -3.67
C TRP A 243 -2.74 11.39 -3.55
N PHE A 244 -2.25 12.37 -4.32
CA PHE A 244 -0.85 12.77 -4.30
C PHE A 244 -0.58 13.62 -3.06
N MET A 245 -1.42 14.63 -2.83
CA MET A 245 -1.35 15.48 -1.64
C MET A 245 -1.47 14.68 -0.34
N PHE A 246 -2.36 13.70 -0.28
CA PHE A 246 -2.51 12.83 0.88
C PHE A 246 -1.22 12.08 1.19
N LYS A 247 -0.53 11.53 0.18
CA LYS A 247 0.78 10.87 0.37
C LYS A 247 1.85 11.83 0.83
N VAL A 248 1.88 13.06 0.29
CA VAL A 248 2.83 14.09 0.71
C VAL A 248 2.59 14.48 2.18
N GLU A 249 1.34 14.68 2.59
CA GLU A 249 0.99 15.01 3.97
C GLU A 249 1.23 13.84 4.93
N LEU A 250 1.00 12.61 4.48
CA LEU A 250 1.31 11.42 5.24
C LEU A 250 2.81 11.31 5.50
N ALA A 251 3.64 11.43 4.45
CA ALA A 251 5.09 11.41 4.59
C ALA A 251 5.60 12.58 5.44
N ASP A 252 5.11 13.81 5.22
CA ASP A 252 5.46 14.98 6.03
C ASP A 252 5.20 14.73 7.51
N PHE A 253 4.02 14.21 7.85
CA PHE A 253 3.67 13.89 9.23
C PHE A 253 4.51 12.75 9.81
N GLU A 254 4.64 11.62 9.11
CA GLU A 254 5.41 10.45 9.60
C GLU A 254 6.87 10.83 9.90
N TYR A 255 7.47 11.68 9.07
CA TYR A 255 8.82 12.19 9.33
C TYR A 255 8.88 13.16 10.50
N ARG A 256 7.92 14.08 10.64
CA ARG A 256 7.87 14.97 11.81
C ARG A 256 7.67 14.18 13.10
N GLU A 257 6.76 13.21 13.10
CA GLU A 257 6.56 12.29 14.22
C GLU A 257 7.82 11.49 14.54
N SER A 258 8.63 11.17 13.52
CA SER A 258 9.87 10.41 13.72
C SER A 258 10.87 11.12 14.64
N ARG A 259 10.78 12.46 14.76
CA ARG A 259 11.60 13.28 15.67
C ARG A 259 11.31 12.98 17.14
N ILE A 260 10.10 12.55 17.46
CA ILE A 260 9.73 12.14 18.81
C ILE A 260 10.44 10.81 19.11
N PRO A 261 11.23 10.70 20.19
CA PRO A 261 11.85 9.44 20.60
C PRO A 261 10.79 8.35 20.68
N TRP A 262 11.07 7.16 20.14
CA TRP A 262 10.08 6.08 20.05
C TRP A 262 9.48 5.71 21.42
N GLN A 263 10.25 5.86 22.51
CA GLN A 263 9.80 5.62 23.88
C GLN A 263 8.72 6.61 24.36
N GLN A 264 8.60 7.75 23.68
CA GLN A 264 7.75 8.88 24.05
C GLN A 264 6.61 9.13 23.07
N ARG A 265 6.49 8.33 22.00
CA ARG A 265 5.41 8.47 21.00
C ARG A 265 4.04 8.04 21.52
N GLY A 266 3.98 7.38 22.66
CA GLY A 266 2.76 6.84 23.23
C GLY A 266 2.25 5.60 22.48
N ARG A 267 1.15 5.04 22.99
CA ARG A 267 0.45 3.92 22.36
C ARG A 267 -0.53 4.44 21.32
N VAL A 268 -0.57 3.79 20.15
CA VAL A 268 -1.65 3.97 19.17
C VAL A 268 -2.84 3.15 19.63
N ASP A 269 -3.97 3.80 19.91
CA ASP A 269 -5.19 3.08 20.22
C ASP A 269 -5.75 2.43 18.93
N SER A 270 -6.33 1.23 19.02
CA SER A 270 -6.80 0.50 17.83
C SER A 270 -7.92 1.21 17.08
N GLU A 271 -8.60 2.15 17.74
CA GLU A 271 -9.67 2.98 17.18
C GLU A 271 -9.17 4.39 16.80
N GLU A 272 -7.92 4.73 17.09
CA GLU A 272 -7.35 6.05 16.78
C GLU A 272 -7.08 6.16 15.28
N GLU A 273 -7.82 7.04 14.61
CA GLU A 273 -7.57 7.37 13.22
C GLU A 273 -6.21 8.07 13.05
N HIS A 274 -5.59 7.87 11.90
CA HIS A 274 -4.34 8.56 11.60
C HIS A 274 -4.57 10.09 11.60
N PRO A 275 -3.72 10.91 12.26
CA PRO A 275 -3.95 12.36 12.38
C PRO A 275 -4.17 13.07 11.04
N VAL A 276 -3.45 12.67 9.99
CA VAL A 276 -3.65 13.20 8.63
C VAL A 276 -5.07 12.94 8.11
N ILE A 277 -5.64 11.75 8.35
CA ILE A 277 -7.01 11.44 7.95
C ILE A 277 -8.00 12.32 8.73
N GLN A 278 -7.78 12.48 10.04
CA GLN A 278 -8.61 13.36 10.86
C GLN A 278 -8.59 14.80 10.34
N TRP A 279 -7.43 15.35 9.99
CA TRP A 279 -7.33 16.70 9.43
C TRP A 279 -8.04 16.83 8.08
N TRP A 280 -8.02 15.79 7.24
CA TRP A 280 -8.74 15.78 5.97
C TRP A 280 -10.26 15.74 6.20
N LYS A 281 -10.73 14.97 7.18
CA LYS A 281 -12.14 14.93 7.58
C LYS A 281 -12.62 16.27 8.14
N GLU A 282 -11.85 16.89 9.03
CA GLU A 282 -12.17 18.20 9.64
C GLU A 282 -12.25 19.32 8.59
N ARG A 283 -11.44 19.24 7.53
CA ARG A 283 -11.50 20.17 6.40
C ARG A 283 -12.63 19.89 5.41
N GLY A 284 -13.25 18.71 5.49
CA GLY A 284 -14.25 18.26 4.51
C GLY A 284 -13.65 17.77 3.18
N ASP A 285 -12.34 17.55 3.14
CA ASP A 285 -11.59 17.05 1.98
C ASP A 285 -11.70 15.52 1.83
N TRP A 286 -12.06 14.82 2.91
CA TRP A 286 -12.17 13.37 2.96
C TRP A 286 -13.47 12.84 2.32
N GLU A 287 -13.36 11.74 1.57
CA GLU A 287 -14.52 10.94 1.12
C GLU A 287 -14.50 9.57 1.79
N GLU A 288 -15.65 9.14 2.33
CA GLU A 288 -15.77 7.89 3.09
C GLU A 288 -15.57 6.63 2.22
N ASP A 289 -15.79 6.73 0.91
CA ASP A 289 -15.59 5.65 -0.05
C ASP A 289 -14.11 5.41 -0.43
N TRP A 290 -13.18 6.23 0.07
CA TRP A 290 -11.75 6.00 -0.07
C TRP A 290 -11.23 4.86 0.82
N TYR A 291 -12.06 4.33 1.72
CA TYR A 291 -11.75 3.13 2.50
C TYR A 291 -12.15 1.85 1.79
N VAL A 292 -11.23 0.90 1.80
CA VAL A 292 -11.54 -0.49 1.44
C VAL A 292 -11.72 -1.32 2.70
N PRO A 293 -12.89 -1.97 2.87
CA PRO A 293 -13.04 -3.03 3.86
C PRO A 293 -12.02 -4.17 3.63
N GLY A 294 -11.12 -4.39 4.59
CA GLY A 294 -10.20 -5.54 4.61
C GLY A 294 -8.71 -5.22 4.43
N ASP A 295 -8.33 -4.04 3.93
CA ASP A 295 -6.93 -3.70 3.65
C ASP A 295 -6.22 -2.99 4.79
N ARG A 296 -6.14 -3.63 5.98
CA ARG A 296 -5.40 -3.11 7.16
C ARG A 296 -5.62 -1.59 7.45
N GLY A 297 -6.76 -1.03 7.05
CA GLY A 297 -7.08 0.38 7.18
C GLY A 297 -6.32 1.36 6.26
N ARG A 298 -5.66 0.94 5.17
CA ARG A 298 -4.98 1.90 4.27
C ARG A 298 -5.97 2.47 3.25
N PRO A 299 -6.20 3.80 3.26
CA PRO A 299 -7.11 4.42 2.31
C PRO A 299 -6.52 4.47 0.91
N VAL A 300 -7.38 4.35 -0.10
CA VAL A 300 -7.05 4.61 -1.50
C VAL A 300 -7.77 5.86 -1.95
N VAL A 301 -7.13 6.99 -1.69
CA VAL A 301 -7.64 8.32 -2.00
C VAL A 301 -7.93 8.47 -3.50
N GLY A 302 -9.03 9.13 -3.84
CA GLY A 302 -9.53 9.33 -5.21
C GLY A 302 -8.67 10.25 -6.09
N TRP A 303 -9.09 10.41 -7.35
CA TRP A 303 -8.45 11.31 -8.33
C TRP A 303 -8.85 12.77 -8.22
N LYS A 304 -10.03 13.05 -7.69
CA LYS A 304 -10.63 14.38 -7.71
C LYS A 304 -11.05 14.75 -6.31
N TRP A 305 -11.00 16.05 -6.02
CA TRP A 305 -11.59 16.57 -4.81
C TRP A 305 -13.10 16.46 -4.90
N ARG A 306 -13.76 16.34 -3.75
CA ARG A 306 -15.22 16.26 -3.64
C ARG A 306 -15.97 17.38 -4.37
N HIS A 307 -15.37 18.56 -4.44
CA HIS A 307 -15.94 19.74 -5.11
C HIS A 307 -15.60 19.82 -6.62
N GLU A 308 -14.77 18.93 -7.17
CA GLU A 308 -14.48 18.87 -8.59
C GLU A 308 -15.54 18.03 -9.33
N SER A 309 -16.43 18.69 -10.07
CA SER A 309 -17.39 18.04 -10.97
C SER A 309 -17.00 18.21 -12.45
N PRO A 310 -17.30 17.24 -13.33
CA PRO A 310 -17.79 15.89 -13.04
C PRO A 310 -16.63 14.94 -12.66
N SER A 311 -16.84 14.08 -11.65
CA SER A 311 -15.87 13.03 -11.30
C SER A 311 -16.02 11.83 -12.23
N PRO A 312 -14.92 11.26 -12.78
CA PRO A 312 -14.99 9.97 -13.43
C PRO A 312 -15.20 8.92 -12.34
N GLY A 313 -16.46 8.76 -11.94
CA GLY A 313 -16.87 7.73 -11.02
C GLY A 313 -16.50 6.34 -11.54
N PRO A 314 -16.55 5.32 -10.66
CA PRO A 314 -16.34 3.94 -11.04
C PRO A 314 -17.20 3.55 -12.26
N GLU A 315 -16.63 2.77 -13.20
CA GLU A 315 -17.33 2.33 -14.41
C GLU A 315 -18.51 1.42 -14.06
N ASP A 316 -19.62 1.49 -14.77
CA ASP A 316 -20.74 0.58 -14.55
C ASP A 316 -20.32 -0.89 -14.78
N LEU A 317 -20.70 -1.76 -13.85
CA LEU A 317 -20.43 -3.20 -13.89
C LEU A 317 -21.59 -4.00 -14.49
N SER A 318 -22.76 -3.39 -14.68
CA SER A 318 -23.92 -4.04 -15.30
C SER A 318 -23.61 -4.69 -16.66
N PRO A 319 -22.75 -4.11 -17.54
CA PRO A 319 -22.35 -4.74 -18.80
C PRO A 319 -21.60 -6.08 -18.67
N LEU A 320 -21.08 -6.43 -17.48
CA LEU A 320 -20.52 -7.78 -17.22
C LEU A 320 -21.58 -8.88 -17.22
N ILE A 321 -22.85 -8.51 -17.02
CA ILE A 321 -23.98 -9.45 -17.04
C ILE A 321 -24.43 -9.68 -18.49
N THR A 322 -24.42 -8.62 -19.31
CA THR A 322 -24.86 -8.67 -20.71
C THR A 322 -23.75 -9.06 -21.69
N ASP A 323 -22.49 -9.14 -21.25
CA ASP A 323 -21.32 -9.42 -22.10
C ASP A 323 -21.06 -8.28 -23.12
N GLU A 324 -21.53 -7.06 -22.83
CA GLU A 324 -21.46 -5.88 -23.71
C GLU A 324 -20.33 -4.93 -23.32
N MET A 325 -19.29 -5.44 -22.67
CA MET A 325 -18.15 -4.63 -22.28
C MET A 325 -17.33 -4.21 -23.50
N ASP A 326 -17.24 -2.91 -23.71
CA ASP A 326 -16.35 -2.32 -24.71
C ASP A 326 -14.86 -2.48 -24.31
N PHE A 327 -14.22 -3.49 -24.91
CA PHE A 327 -12.80 -3.84 -24.78
C PHE A 327 -12.01 -3.40 -26.02
N THR A 328 -10.77 -2.99 -25.80
CA THR A 328 -9.79 -2.78 -26.89
C THR A 328 -9.35 -4.12 -27.50
N PRO A 329 -8.82 -4.15 -28.74
CA PRO A 329 -8.29 -5.38 -29.34
C PRO A 329 -7.30 -6.11 -28.43
N SER A 330 -6.35 -5.39 -27.80
CA SER A 330 -5.40 -5.99 -26.87
C SER A 330 -6.03 -6.60 -25.61
N GLU A 331 -7.15 -6.03 -25.14
CA GLU A 331 -7.89 -6.56 -23.98
C GLU A 331 -8.68 -7.81 -24.39
N VAL A 332 -9.24 -7.84 -25.60
CA VAL A 332 -9.88 -9.03 -26.18
C VAL A 332 -8.85 -10.16 -26.32
N ASP A 333 -7.70 -9.89 -26.94
CA ASP A 333 -6.62 -10.87 -27.10
C ASP A 333 -6.17 -11.44 -25.74
N ALA A 334 -6.08 -10.59 -24.71
CA ALA A 334 -5.71 -11.00 -23.36
C ALA A 334 -6.79 -11.87 -22.70
N LEU A 335 -8.09 -11.59 -22.94
CA LEU A 335 -9.19 -12.41 -22.43
C LEU A 335 -9.28 -13.76 -23.15
N GLU A 336 -9.07 -13.78 -24.47
CA GLU A 336 -9.08 -14.99 -25.29
C GLU A 336 -7.90 -15.92 -24.98
N ALA A 337 -6.75 -15.35 -24.60
CA ALA A 337 -5.61 -16.13 -24.12
C ALA A 337 -5.89 -16.86 -22.79
N ILE A 338 -6.92 -16.47 -22.03
CA ILE A 338 -7.32 -17.15 -20.79
C ILE A 338 -8.25 -18.31 -21.15
N PRO A 339 -7.89 -19.57 -20.86
CA PRO A 339 -8.72 -20.72 -21.22
C PRO A 339 -10.13 -20.60 -20.62
N PRO A 340 -11.17 -21.08 -21.32
CA PRO A 340 -12.55 -20.96 -20.83
C PRO A 340 -12.73 -21.60 -19.44
N PRO A 341 -13.75 -21.17 -18.67
CA PRO A 341 -14.11 -21.87 -17.44
C PRO A 341 -14.34 -23.34 -17.76
N SER A 342 -13.79 -24.22 -16.92
CA SER A 342 -13.99 -25.66 -17.10
C SER A 342 -15.48 -25.95 -16.99
N PRO A 343 -16.06 -26.79 -17.87
CA PRO A 343 -17.45 -27.18 -17.70
C PRO A 343 -17.63 -27.82 -16.32
N PRO A 344 -18.82 -27.68 -15.69
CA PRO A 344 -19.11 -28.38 -14.46
C PRO A 344 -18.90 -29.89 -14.68
N PRO A 345 -18.41 -30.64 -13.66
CA PRO A 345 -18.30 -32.08 -13.76
C PRO A 345 -19.68 -32.68 -14.11
N ASP A 346 -19.70 -33.66 -15.01
CA ASP A 346 -20.93 -34.39 -15.35
C ASP A 346 -21.55 -35.01 -14.07
N PRO A 347 -22.89 -35.01 -13.95
CA PRO A 347 -23.61 -35.41 -12.73
C PRO A 347 -23.43 -36.88 -12.34
#